data_AF-A0A1B3B2K7-F1
#
_entry.id   AF-A0A1B3B2K7-F1
#
_cell.length_a   1.000
_cell.length_b   1.000
_cell.length_c   1.000
_cell.angle_alpha   90.00
_cell.angle_beta   90.00
_cell.angle_gamma   90.00
#
_symmetry.space_group_name_H-M   'P 1'
#
loop_
_entity.id
_entity.type
_entity.pdbx_description
1 polymer ?
#
loop_
_entity_poly.entity_id
_entity_poly.type
_entity_poly.pdbx_seq_one_letter_code
_entity_poly.pdbx_strand_id
1 'polypeptide(L)' 'LATTEHLMRFISKDPEGYVPISVVAGFKKIKALVQSNSMLASALRTSSKLVVSDDGTRVKREQPFTESDLEELQARI' A
#
# COMPACT_ATOMS: atom_id res chain seq x y z
N LEU A 1 7.87 4.06 12.78
CA LEU A 1 6.80 3.25 12.16
C LEU A 1 5.54 4.02 11.71
N ALA A 2 5.43 5.33 11.92
CA ALA A 2 4.18 6.09 11.72
C ALA A 2 3.49 5.92 10.34
N THR A 3 4.24 5.76 9.24
CA THR A 3 3.64 5.53 7.91
C THR A 3 3.02 4.13 7.78
N THR A 4 3.65 3.12 8.38
CA THR A 4 3.11 1.76 8.44
C THR A 4 1.82 1.75 9.26
N GLU A 5 1.80 2.39 10.43
CA GLU A 5 0.59 2.50 11.26
C GLU A 5 -0.55 3.23 10.53
N HIS A 6 -0.23 4.27 9.76
CA HIS A 6 -1.21 4.97 8.95
C HIS A 6 -1.88 4.04 7.93
N LEU A 7 -1.10 3.19 7.25
CA LEU A 7 -1.62 2.20 6.29
C LEU A 7 -2.41 1.08 6.98
N MET A 8 -1.93 0.58 8.12
CA MET A 8 -2.60 -0.47 8.88
C MET A 8 -4.04 -0.08 9.26
N ARG A 9 -4.29 1.20 9.56
CA ARG A 9 -5.65 1.70 9.82
C ARG A 9 -6.62 1.56 8.64
N PHE A 10 -6.13 1.58 7.40
CA PHE A 10 -6.95 1.31 6.22
C PHE A 10 -7.12 -0.18 6.00
N ILE A 11 -6.01 -0.93 6.11
CA ILE A 11 -5.99 -2.39 5.93
C ILE A 11 -6.94 -3.08 6.92
N SER A 12 -6.94 -2.71 8.21
CA SER A 12 -7.81 -3.34 9.21
C SER A 12 -9.29 -2.94 9.08
N LYS A 13 -9.61 -1.88 8.34
CA LYS A 13 -11.00 -1.44 8.12
C LYS A 13 -11.63 -2.11 6.91
N ASP A 14 -10.84 -2.43 5.91
CA ASP A 14 -11.29 -3.10 4.69
C ASP A 14 -11.20 -4.61 4.89
N PRO A 15 -12.29 -5.38 4.72
CA PRO A 15 -12.28 -6.83 4.98
C PRO A 15 -11.35 -7.60 4.04
N GLU A 16 -11.00 -7.04 2.89
CA GLU A 16 -10.07 -7.64 1.93
C GLU A 16 -8.63 -7.08 2.07
N GLY A 17 -8.42 -6.13 3.00
CA GLY A 17 -7.13 -5.50 3.27
C GLY A 17 -6.71 -4.45 2.24
N TYR A 18 -7.65 -3.87 1.48
CA TYR A 18 -7.33 -2.84 0.50
C TYR A 18 -7.04 -1.48 1.11
N VAL A 19 -6.15 -0.74 0.45
CA VAL A 19 -5.84 0.66 0.72
C VAL A 19 -6.15 1.48 -0.55
N PRO A 20 -6.81 2.64 -0.43
CA PRO A 20 -7.01 3.52 -1.58
C PRO A 20 -5.68 4.01 -2.17
N ILE A 21 -5.54 3.98 -3.49
CA ILE A 21 -4.35 4.46 -4.21
C ILE A 21 -4.13 5.96 -3.98
N SER A 22 -5.19 6.73 -3.74
CA SER A 22 -5.08 8.14 -3.36
C SER A 22 -4.27 8.37 -2.07
N VAL A 23 -4.38 7.47 -1.08
CA VAL A 23 -3.59 7.51 0.15
C VAL A 23 -2.12 7.25 -0.17
N VAL A 24 -1.84 6.23 -0.98
CA VAL A 24 -0.47 5.86 -1.39
C VAL A 24 0.16 6.97 -2.24
N ALA A 25 -0.60 7.58 -3.16
CA ALA A 25 -0.17 8.70 -3.98
C ALA A 25 0.16 9.95 -3.16
N GLY A 26 -0.41 10.10 -1.96
CA GLY A 26 -0.13 11.20 -1.04
C GLY A 26 1.25 11.14 -0.39
N PHE A 27 1.93 9.98 -0.40
CA PHE A 27 3.25 9.85 0.20
C PHE A 27 4.30 10.62 -0.59
N LYS A 28 5.13 11.42 0.11
CA LYS A 28 6.14 12.30 -0.51
C LYS A 28 7.02 11.59 -1.55
N LYS A 29 7.48 10.37 -1.24
CA LYS A 29 8.32 9.57 -2.16
C LYS A 29 7.57 9.14 -3.42
N ILE A 30 6.28 8.84 -3.30
CA ILE A 30 5.44 8.43 -4.43
C ILE A 30 5.04 9.65 -5.25
N LYS A 31 4.53 10.70 -4.59
CA LYS A 31 4.14 11.97 -5.21
C LYS A 31 5.25 12.62 -6.04
N ALA A 32 6.51 12.43 -5.66
CA ALA A 32 7.66 12.92 -6.43
C ALA A 32 7.90 12.15 -7.75
N LEU A 33 7.36 10.93 -7.89
CA LEU A 33 7.61 10.03 -9.00
C LEU A 33 6.41 9.86 -9.94
N VAL A 34 5.19 10.03 -9.44
CA VAL A 34 3.96 9.84 -10.23
C VAL A 34 3.19 11.14 -10.45
N GLN A 35 2.64 11.29 -11.66
CA GLN A 35 1.87 12.47 -12.07
C GLN A 35 0.34 12.26 -11.92
N SER A 36 -0.13 11.01 -11.87
CA SER A 36 -1.54 10.68 -11.74
C SER A 36 -1.76 9.34 -11.03
N ASN A 37 -2.96 9.17 -10.44
CA ASN A 37 -3.34 7.91 -9.80
C ASN A 37 -3.40 6.75 -10.80
N SER A 38 -3.81 7.00 -12.04
CA SER A 38 -3.86 5.98 -13.09
C SER A 38 -2.46 5.48 -13.47
N MET A 39 -1.47 6.39 -13.54
CA MET A 39 -0.07 6.03 -13.77
C MET A 39 0.47 5.18 -12.61
N LEU A 40 0.17 5.58 -11.37
CA LEU A 40 0.54 4.80 -10.18
C LEU A 40 -0.11 3.42 -10.19
N ALA A 41 -1.41 3.31 -10.49
CA ALA A 41 -2.11 2.03 -10.57
C ALA A 41 -1.48 1.09 -11.61
N SER A 42 -1.15 1.59 -12.80
CA SER A 42 -0.47 0.80 -13.83
C SER A 42 0.93 0.36 -13.40
N ALA A 43 1.71 1.22 -12.75
CA ALA A 43 3.02 0.86 -12.22
C ALA A 43 2.92 -0.18 -11.08
N LEU A 44 1.93 -0.07 -10.20
CA LEU A 44 1.72 -1.03 -9.12
C LEU A 44 1.30 -2.42 -9.64
N ARG A 45 0.57 -2.49 -10.76
CA ARG A 45 0.18 -3.75 -11.42
C ARG A 45 1.37 -4.56 -11.96
N THR A 46 2.53 -3.93 -12.20
CA THR A 46 3.74 -4.67 -12.62
C THR A 46 4.47 -5.31 -11.45
N SER A 47 4.04 -5.07 -10.21
CA SER A 47 4.66 -5.64 -9.01
C SER A 47 4.19 -7.07 -8.78
N SER A 48 5.11 -7.96 -8.41
CA SER A 48 4.79 -9.34 -8.01
C SER A 48 4.44 -9.49 -6.52
N LYS A 49 4.18 -8.39 -5.81
CA LYS A 49 3.89 -8.41 -4.35
C LYS A 49 2.62 -7.64 -4.01
N LEU A 50 2.03 -6.96 -4.99
CA LEU A 50 0.89 -6.08 -4.82
C LEU A 50 -0.19 -6.47 -5.81
N VAL A 51 -1.43 -6.35 -5.37
CA VAL A 51 -2.61 -6.57 -6.20
C VAL A 51 -3.40 -5.27 -6.24
N VAL A 52 -3.68 -4.78 -7.45
CA VAL A 52 -4.51 -3.60 -7.69
C VAL A 52 -5.90 -4.07 -8.06
N SER A 53 -6.93 -3.42 -7.52
CA SER A 53 -8.32 -3.74 -7.85
C SER A 53 -8.63 -3.51 -9.34
N ASP A 54 -9.65 -4.18 -9.86
CA ASP A 54 -10.02 -4.09 -11.28
C ASP A 54 -10.31 -2.66 -11.73
N ASP A 55 -10.98 -1.88 -10.87
CA ASP A 55 -11.28 -0.46 -11.08
C ASP A 55 -10.04 0.46 -10.94
N GLY A 56 -8.91 -0.07 -10.47
CA GLY A 56 -7.65 0.66 -10.39
C GLY A 56 -7.62 1.77 -9.34
N THR A 57 -8.50 1.70 -8.32
CA THR A 57 -8.60 2.71 -7.27
C THR A 57 -8.03 2.25 -5.93
N ARG A 58 -7.86 0.94 -5.74
CA ARG A 58 -7.40 0.33 -4.50
C ARG A 58 -6.22 -0.62 -4.76
N VAL A 59 -5.36 -0.77 -3.76
CA VAL A 59 -4.20 -1.67 -3.78
C VAL A 59 -4.10 -2.42 -2.47
N LYS A 60 -3.72 -3.69 -2.51
CA LYS A 60 -3.39 -4.51 -1.35
C LYS A 60 -2.09 -5.26 -1.57
N ARG A 61 -1.56 -5.83 -0.50
CA ARG A 61 -0.46 -6.81 -0.63
C ARG A 61 -1.04 -8.14 -1.07
N GLU A 62 -0.32 -8.83 -1.96
CA GLU A 62 -0.65 -10.20 -2.33
C GLU A 62 -0.52 -11.13 -1.12
N GLN A 63 0.61 -11.01 -0.41
CA GLN A 63 0.82 -11.66 0.87
C GLN A 63 0.44 -10.70 2.02
N PRO A 64 -0.52 -11.06 2.88
CA PRO A 64 -0.91 -10.27 4.03
C PRO A 64 0.30 -9.89 4.89
N PHE A 65 0.26 -8.69 5.47
CA PHE A 65 1.27 -8.26 6.43
C PHE A 65 0.92 -8.85 7.81
N THR A 66 1.83 -9.65 8.36
CA THR A 66 1.62 -10.40 9.61
C THR A 66 2.21 -9.67 10.83
N GLU A 67 1.89 -10.13 12.03
CA GLU A 67 2.50 -9.62 13.27
C GLU A 67 4.02 -9.86 13.30
N SER A 68 4.49 -10.99 12.79
CA SER A 68 5.93 -11.28 12.69
C SER A 68 6.64 -10.28 11.77
N ASP A 69 6.01 -9.86 10.66
CA ASP A 69 6.56 -8.81 9.81
C ASP A 69 6.68 -7.46 10.55
N LEU A 70 5.76 -7.18 11.48
CA LEU A 70 5.78 -5.97 12.30
C LEU A 70 6.93 -6.02 13.32
N GLU A 71 7.12 -7.16 13.99
CA GLU A 71 8.22 -7.39 14.93
C GLU A 71 9.58 -7.26 14.22
N GLU A 72 9.73 -7.87 13.04
CA GLU A 72 10.94 -7.72 12.22
C GLU A 72 11.20 -6.27 11.81
N LEU A 73 10.15 -5.53 11.46
CA LEU A 73 10.29 -4.12 11.09
C LEU A 73 10.69 -3.25 12.28
N GLN A 74 10.19 -3.54 13.48
CA GLN A 74 10.55 -2.85 14.72
C GLN A 74 12.01 -3.13 15.12
N ALA A 75 12.49 -4.36 14.94
CA ALA A 75 13.86 -4.74 15.30
C ALA A 75 14.96 -4.11 14.42
N ARG A 76 14.59 -3.59 13.24
CA ARG A 76 15.53 -2.98 12.27
C ARG A 76 15.68 -1.45 12.42
N ILE A 77 14.96 -0.84 13.36
CA ILE A 77 14.93 0.61 13.62
C ILE A 77 15.64 0.87 14.95
#